data_AF-A0AAU3I5V7-F1
#
_entry.id   AF-A0AAU3I5V7-F1
#
_cell.length_a   1.000
_cell.length_b   1.000
_cell.length_c   1.000
_cell.angle_alpha   90.00
_cell.angle_beta   90.00
_cell.angle_gamma   90.00
#
_symmetry.space_group_name_H-M   'P 1'
#
loop_
_entity.id
_entity.type
_entity.pdbx_description
1 polymer ?
#
loop_
_entity_poly.entity_id
_entity_poly.type
_entity_poly.pdbx_seq_one_letter_code
_entity_poly.pdbx_strand_id
1 'polypeptide(L)'
;MCDVVVTKADLLIEEEVPSALLQLCAHVAGYEITAAQWAEGSYEEHLSLIPFPGRELREYTRDRFTHLKTEQATLLGRRRGRSDRRR
;
A
#
# COMPACT_ATOMS: atom_id res chain seq x y z
N MET A 1 -10.46 -0.69 3.58
CA MET A 1 -9.05 -0.70 3.09
C MET A 1 -8.97 -0.20 1.66
N CYS A 2 -9.73 -0.78 0.72
CA CYS A 2 -9.78 -0.29 -0.66
C CYS A 2 -10.26 1.17 -0.76
N ASP A 3 -11.16 1.61 0.12
CA ASP A 3 -11.58 3.02 0.20
C ASP A 3 -10.42 4.01 0.33
N VAL A 4 -9.36 3.66 1.07
CA VAL A 4 -8.20 4.54 1.22
C VAL A 4 -7.47 4.67 -0.12
N VAL A 5 -7.29 3.58 -0.84
CA VAL A 5 -6.66 3.58 -2.18
C VAL A 5 -7.48 4.42 -3.15
N VAL A 6 -8.80 4.29 -3.14
CA VAL A 6 -9.70 5.01 -4.06
C VAL A 6 -9.82 6.49 -3.72
N THR A 7 -10.00 6.83 -2.44
CA THR A 7 -10.26 8.22 -2.00
C THR A 7 -9.00 9.05 -1.81
N LYS A 8 -7.82 8.41 -1.77
CA LYS A 8 -6.51 9.05 -1.55
C LYS A 8 -5.52 8.73 -2.66
N ALA A 9 -5.99 8.37 -3.86
CA ALA A 9 -5.14 8.08 -5.00
C ALA A 9 -4.26 9.27 -5.40
N ASP A 10 -4.69 10.50 -5.09
CA ASP A 10 -3.94 11.74 -5.28
C ASP A 10 -2.65 11.82 -4.44
N LEU A 11 -2.49 10.98 -3.41
CA LEU A 11 -1.28 10.89 -2.59
C LEU A 11 -0.21 9.97 -3.19
N LEU A 12 -0.53 9.25 -4.28
CA LEU A 12 0.44 8.43 -4.99
C LEU A 12 1.43 9.32 -5.74
N ILE A 13 2.68 8.90 -5.78
CA ILE A 13 3.73 9.58 -6.54
C ILE A 13 3.84 9.06 -7.97
N GLU A 14 3.11 7.99 -8.27
CA GLU A 14 2.94 7.42 -9.60
C GLU A 14 1.85 8.14 -10.39
N GLU A 15 1.95 8.11 -11.72
CA GLU A 15 0.95 8.67 -12.64
C GLU A 15 -0.34 7.82 -12.67
N GLU A 16 -0.19 6.51 -12.51
CA GLU A 16 -1.29 5.54 -12.48
C GLU A 16 -1.29 4.74 -11.19
N VAL A 17 -2.45 4.18 -10.82
CA VAL A 17 -2.57 3.32 -9.64
C VAL A 17 -1.74 2.05 -9.86
N PRO A 18 -0.74 1.76 -8.99
CA PRO A 18 0.10 0.58 -9.08
C PRO A 18 -0.70 -0.72 -9.07
N SER A 19 -0.26 -1.70 -9.87
CA SER A 19 -0.91 -3.02 -9.98
C SER A 19 -1.08 -3.72 -8.63
N ALA A 20 -0.10 -3.60 -7.71
CA ALA A 20 -0.19 -4.16 -6.37
C ALA A 20 -1.37 -3.60 -5.55
N LEU A 21 -1.69 -2.31 -5.73
CA LEU A 21 -2.85 -1.68 -5.07
C LEU A 21 -4.16 -2.07 -5.75
N LEU A 22 -4.17 -2.22 -7.08
CA LEU A 22 -5.33 -2.75 -7.81
C LEU A 22 -5.66 -4.19 -7.39
N GLN A 23 -4.64 -5.06 -7.30
CA GLN A 23 -4.80 -6.43 -6.83
C GLN A 23 -5.27 -6.49 -5.37
N LEU A 24 -4.83 -5.55 -4.52
CA LEU A 24 -5.30 -5.44 -3.14
C LEU A 24 -6.79 -5.11 -3.11
N CYS A 25 -7.22 -4.12 -3.90
CA CYS A 25 -8.63 -3.76 -4.03
C CYS A 25 -9.47 -4.92 -4.56
N ALA A 26 -8.98 -5.64 -5.56
CA ALA A 26 -9.64 -6.82 -6.10
C ALA A 26 -9.79 -7.93 -5.03
N HIS A 27 -8.73 -8.20 -4.25
CA HIS A 27 -8.78 -9.14 -3.13
C HIS A 27 -9.83 -8.74 -2.08
N VAL A 28 -9.83 -7.47 -1.66
CA VAL A 28 -10.76 -6.94 -0.65
C VAL A 28 -12.20 -7.05 -1.13
N ALA A 29 -12.49 -6.63 -2.37
CA ALA A 29 -13.84 -6.74 -2.94
C ALA A 29 -14.31 -8.20 -3.03
N GLY A 30 -13.42 -9.12 -3.43
CA GLY A 30 -13.73 -10.55 -3.43
C GLY A 30 -13.98 -11.11 -2.03
N TYR A 31 -13.21 -10.65 -1.03
CA TYR A 31 -13.36 -11.10 0.35
C TYR A 31 -14.63 -10.58 1.01
N GLU A 32 -15.08 -9.37 0.66
CA GLU A 32 -16.35 -8.80 1.15
C GLU A 32 -17.56 -9.68 0.78
N ILE A 33 -17.55 -10.30 -0.40
CA ILE A 33 -18.59 -11.26 -0.81
C ILE A 33 -18.58 -12.50 0.10
N THR A 34 -17.40 -13.10 0.31
CA THR A 34 -17.25 -14.26 1.20
C THR A 34 -17.69 -13.92 2.63
N ALA A 35 -17.32 -12.74 3.14
CA ALA A 35 -17.72 -12.27 4.45
C ALA A 35 -19.24 -12.06 4.58
N ALA A 36 -19.89 -11.56 3.52
CA ALA A 36 -21.35 -11.41 3.49
C ALA A 36 -22.06 -12.77 3.53
N GLN A 37 -21.57 -13.76 2.77
CA GLN A 37 -22.13 -15.13 2.79
C GLN A 37 -22.02 -15.78 4.18
N TRP A 38 -20.90 -15.56 4.88
CA TRP A 38 -20.74 -16.03 6.26
C TRP A 38 -21.74 -15.38 7.21
N ALA A 39 -22.05 -14.08 7.02
CA ALA A 39 -23.06 -13.40 7.83
C ALA A 39 -24.47 -13.98 7.62
N GLU A 40 -24.73 -14.59 6.46
CA GLU A 40 -25.97 -15.30 6.14
C GLU A 40 -25.96 -16.78 6.57
N GLY A 41 -24.88 -17.25 7.20
CA GLY A 41 -24.73 -18.62 7.67
C GLY A 41 -24.27 -19.62 6.60
N SER A 42 -23.89 -19.15 5.42
CA SER A 42 -23.29 -19.98 4.37
C SER A 42 -21.78 -19.96 4.50
N TYR A 43 -21.18 -21.09 4.87
CA TYR A 43 -19.73 -21.21 5.13
C TYR A 43 -18.99 -22.07 4.10
N GLU A 44 -19.57 -22.29 2.91
CA GLU A 44 -18.96 -23.18 1.91
C GLU A 44 -17.63 -22.64 1.35
N GLU A 45 -17.50 -21.33 1.24
CA GLU A 45 -16.28 -20.65 0.77
C GLU A 45 -15.48 -20.12 1.95
N HIS A 46 -14.21 -20.51 2.06
CA HIS A 46 -13.36 -20.18 3.21
C HIS A 46 -12.32 -19.08 2.93
N LEU A 47 -12.12 -18.72 1.66
CA LEU A 47 -11.06 -17.82 1.21
C LEU A 47 -11.57 -16.90 0.10
N SER A 48 -10.95 -15.72 -0.05
CA SER A 48 -11.19 -14.86 -1.22
C SER A 48 -10.74 -15.59 -2.49
N LEU A 49 -11.58 -15.54 -3.53
CA LEU A 49 -11.28 -16.07 -4.87
C LEU A 49 -10.03 -15.42 -5.49
N ILE A 50 -9.72 -14.20 -5.05
CA ILE A 50 -8.58 -13.43 -5.55
C ILE A 50 -7.47 -13.52 -4.50
N PRO A 51 -6.28 -14.04 -4.84
CA PRO A 51 -5.17 -14.12 -3.89
C PRO A 51 -4.75 -12.75 -3.36
N PHE A 52 -4.40 -12.70 -2.07
CA PHE A 52 -3.84 -11.48 -1.48
C PHE A 52 -2.45 -11.19 -2.08
N PRO A 53 -2.18 -9.98 -2.63
CA PRO A 53 -0.91 -9.64 -3.29
C PRO A 53 0.19 -9.30 -2.27
N GLY A 54 0.42 -10.19 -1.31
CA GLY A 54 1.22 -9.88 -0.12
C GLY A 54 2.68 -9.57 -0.43
N ARG A 55 3.28 -10.23 -1.43
CA ARG A 55 4.69 -9.99 -1.79
C ARG A 55 4.83 -8.66 -2.52
N GLU A 56 4.04 -8.47 -3.57
CA GLU A 56 4.04 -7.32 -4.45
C GLU A 56 3.70 -6.05 -3.67
N LEU A 57 2.71 -6.10 -2.78
CA LEU A 57 2.33 -4.98 -1.92
C LEU A 57 3.45 -4.58 -0.96
N ARG A 58 4.15 -5.56 -0.36
CA ARG A 58 5.29 -5.29 0.54
C ARG A 58 6.47 -4.67 -0.21
N GLU A 59 6.80 -5.21 -1.37
CA GLU A 59 7.89 -4.69 -2.22
C GLU A 59 7.57 -3.24 -2.65
N TYR A 60 6.38 -3.01 -3.20
CA TYR A 60 5.89 -1.67 -3.56
C TYR A 60 5.97 -0.68 -2.39
N THR A 61 5.37 -1.04 -1.25
CA THR A 61 5.28 -0.14 -0.09
C THR A 61 6.67 0.19 0.45
N ARG A 62 7.55 -0.82 0.59
CA ARG A 62 8.91 -0.61 1.07
C ARG A 62 9.69 0.35 0.18
N ASP A 63 9.64 0.12 -1.13
CA ASP A 63 10.45 0.85 -2.09
C ASP A 63 9.98 2.32 -2.18
N ARG A 64 8.66 2.55 -2.25
CA ARG A 64 8.11 3.92 -2.30
C ARG A 64 8.26 4.67 -0.98
N PHE A 65 8.04 4.01 0.15
CA PHE A 65 8.27 4.62 1.45
C PHE A 65 9.74 5.03 1.63
N THR A 66 10.67 4.14 1.27
CA THR A 66 12.12 4.43 1.36
C THR A 66 12.51 5.62 0.47
N HIS A 67 11.99 5.66 -0.76
CA HIS A 67 12.19 6.78 -1.68
C HIS A 67 11.71 8.10 -1.05
N LEU A 68 10.45 8.17 -0.61
CA LEU A 68 9.86 9.35 0.01
C LEU A 68 10.61 9.81 1.27
N LYS A 69 11.06 8.87 2.11
CA LYS A 69 11.85 9.18 3.30
C LYS A 69 13.24 9.70 2.98
N THR A 70 13.83 9.25 1.87
CA THR A 70 15.12 9.75 1.39
C THR A 70 14.99 11.18 0.89
N GLU A 71 13.98 11.45 0.06
CA GLU A 71 13.67 12.81 -0.41
C GLU A 71 13.36 13.75 0.76
N GLN A 72 12.55 13.31 1.72
CA GLN A 72 12.28 14.08 2.93
C GLN A 72 13.57 14.40 3.71
N ALA A 73 14.48 13.44 3.88
CA ALA A 73 15.73 13.69 4.58
C ALA A 73 16.63 14.70 3.86
N THR A 74 16.66 14.64 2.52
CA THR A 74 17.36 15.63 1.67
C THR A 74 16.78 17.03 1.88
N LEU A 75 15.45 17.18 1.81
CA LEU A 75 14.76 18.45 1.99
C LEU A 75 14.93 19.05 3.39
N LEU A 76 14.98 18.21 4.43
CA LEU A 76 15.21 18.64 5.81
C LEU A 76 16.67 18.98 6.11
N GLY A 77 17.56 18.95 5.11
CA GLY A 77 18.98 19.25 5.32
C GLY A 77 19.69 18.21 6.21
N ARG A 78 19.09 17.03 6.42
CA ARG A 78 19.74 15.87 7.05
C ARG A 78 20.71 15.22 6.07
N ARG A 79 21.63 16.02 5.58
CA ARG A 79 22.83 15.55 4.91
C ARG A 79 23.64 14.80 5.96
N ARG A 80 23.85 13.49 5.77
CA ARG A 80 24.76 12.67 6.60
C ARG A 80 25.98 13.50 6.97
N GLY A 81 26.19 13.67 8.27
CA GLY A 81 27.08 14.62 8.93
C GLY A 81 28.19 15.19 8.03
N ARG A 82 27.99 16.41 7.56
CA ARG A 82 29.10 17.27 7.19
C ARG A 82 28.91 18.61 7.88
N SER A 83 29.88 18.89 8.76
CA SER A 83 30.22 20.18 9.36
C SER A 83 29.27 20.77 10.40
N ASP A 84 29.44 20.34 11.65
CA ASP A 84 29.72 21.32 12.70
C ASP A 84 31.23 21.34 12.96
N ARG A 85 31.93 22.13 12.15
CA ARG A 85 33.36 22.47 12.31
C ARG A 85 33.53 23.89 11.77
N ARG A 86 32.95 24.85 12.48
CA ARG A 86 33.28 26.28 12.44
C ARG A 86 33.71 26.62 13.87
N ARG A 87 35.03 26.67 14.09
CA ARG A 87 35.86 27.89 14.15
C ARG A 87 35.60 28.68 15.42
#